data_AF-A0AAX1TXX7-F1
#
_entry.id   AF-A0AAX1TXX7-F1
#
_cell.length_a   1.000
_cell.length_b   1.000
_cell.length_c   1.000
_cell.angle_alpha   90.00
_cell.angle_beta   90.00
_cell.angle_gamma   90.00
#
_symmetry.space_group_name_H-M   'P 1'
#
loop_
_entity.id
_entity.type
_entity.pdbx_description
1 polymer ?
#
loop_
_entity_poly.entity_id
_entity_poly.type
_entity_poly.pdbx_seq_one_letter_code
_entity_poly.pdbx_strand_id
1 'polypeptide(L)'
;MASDYVDDFLRDERESFKRKEAAAKKFDSCLNNFRKSAQALRDAARQFEEAFPGMSRTMIADKLAMTGTEKNIAFDAKGELVAAPGGRKTPPSEPETVAESDPETTGSDIQATDDEPAPQDAAGPDTSDAGRPAWASGSY
;
A
#
# COMPACT_ATOMS: atom_id res chain seq x y z
N MET A 1 -7.13 31.36 23.46
CA MET A 1 -5.83 31.78 22.91
C MET A 1 -4.84 30.63 22.85
N ALA A 2 -4.40 30.01 23.96
CA ALA A 2 -3.49 28.84 23.87
C ALA A 2 -4.20 27.53 23.47
N SER A 3 -5.50 27.39 23.80
CA SER A 3 -6.31 26.21 23.45
C SER A 3 -6.48 26.07 21.94
N ASP A 4 -6.80 27.17 21.26
CA ASP A 4 -7.12 27.16 19.82
C ASP A 4 -5.93 26.69 18.97
N TYR A 5 -4.69 27.01 19.38
CA TYR A 5 -3.48 26.55 18.71
C TYR A 5 -3.24 25.05 18.86
N VAL A 6 -3.53 24.49 20.04
CA VAL A 6 -3.40 23.06 20.28
C VAL A 6 -4.44 22.29 19.47
N ASP A 7 -5.67 22.82 19.40
CA ASP A 7 -6.76 22.21 18.64
C ASP A 7 -6.48 22.22 17.12
N ASP A 8 -5.93 23.32 16.59
CA ASP A 8 -5.53 23.42 15.18
C ASP A 8 -4.36 22.47 14.86
N PHE A 9 -3.34 22.39 15.75
CA PHE A 9 -2.24 21.44 15.59
C PHE A 9 -2.72 19.98 15.54
N LEU A 10 -3.60 19.59 16.46
CA LEU A 10 -4.16 18.23 16.50
C LEU A 10 -5.02 17.91 15.27
N ARG A 11 -5.75 18.92 14.75
CA ARG A 11 -6.51 18.79 13.51
C ARG A 11 -5.57 18.54 12.32
N ASP A 12 -4.53 19.34 12.19
CA ASP A 12 -3.54 19.22 11.12
C ASP A 12 -2.80 17.88 11.18
N GLU A 13 -2.41 17.43 12.37
CA GLU A 13 -1.78 16.13 12.54
C GLU A 13 -2.71 14.99 12.11
N ARG A 14 -3.97 15.02 12.54
CA ARG A 14 -4.98 14.03 12.14
C ARG A 14 -5.16 14.00 10.63
N GLU A 15 -5.23 15.15 9.98
CA GLU A 15 -5.28 15.22 8.53
C GLU A 15 -4.00 14.67 7.88
N SER A 16 -2.83 14.96 8.45
CA SER A 16 -1.56 14.40 8.00
C SER A 16 -1.57 12.87 8.05
N PHE A 17 -2.13 12.28 9.11
CA PHE A 17 -2.23 10.84 9.26
C PHE A 17 -3.17 10.23 8.22
N LYS A 18 -4.32 10.86 7.95
CA LYS A 18 -5.22 10.39 6.87
C LYS A 18 -4.53 10.39 5.51
N ARG A 19 -3.77 11.44 5.19
CA ARG A 19 -3.00 11.52 3.92
C ARG A 19 -1.93 10.42 3.87
N LYS A 20 -1.18 10.22 4.96
CA LYS A 20 -0.15 9.18 5.07
C LYS A 20 -0.75 7.78 4.97
N GLU A 21 -1.88 7.52 5.63
CA GLU A 21 -2.61 6.26 5.57
C GLU A 21 -3.07 5.97 4.14
N ALA A 22 -3.66 6.96 3.46
CA ALA A 22 -4.07 6.82 2.06
C ALA A 22 -2.88 6.54 1.13
N ALA A 23 -1.74 7.21 1.34
CA ALA A 23 -0.52 6.97 0.59
C ALA A 23 0.05 5.56 0.84
N ALA A 24 0.04 5.10 2.09
CA ALA A 24 0.49 3.75 2.47
C ALA A 24 -0.39 2.67 1.82
N LYS A 25 -1.72 2.84 1.82
CA LYS A 25 -2.66 1.92 1.14
C LYS A 25 -2.39 1.83 -0.36
N LYS A 26 -2.14 2.97 -1.02
CA LYS A 26 -1.77 3.00 -2.45
C LYS A 26 -0.44 2.28 -2.69
N PHE A 27 0.56 2.54 -1.85
CA PHE A 27 1.86 1.88 -1.94
C PHE A 27 1.76 0.36 -1.77
N ASP A 28 0.98 -0.12 -0.80
CA ASP A 28 0.76 -1.57 -0.63
C ASP A 28 0.07 -2.19 -1.84
N SER A 29 -0.95 -1.51 -2.40
CA SER A 29 -1.58 -1.94 -3.65
C SER A 29 -0.59 -2.01 -4.81
N CYS A 30 0.28 -1.00 -4.95
CA CYS A 30 1.36 -1.00 -5.94
C CYS A 30 2.34 -2.17 -5.71
N LEU A 31 2.74 -2.46 -4.47
CA LEU A 31 3.60 -3.61 -4.17
C LEU A 31 2.94 -4.94 -4.52
N ASN A 32 1.64 -5.08 -4.25
CA ASN A 32 0.90 -6.29 -4.59
C ASN A 32 0.79 -6.47 -6.12
N ASN A 33 0.57 -5.40 -6.87
CA ASN A 33 0.58 -5.46 -8.33
C ASN A 33 1.98 -5.75 -8.88
N PHE A 34 3.02 -5.16 -8.31
CA PHE A 34 4.42 -5.44 -8.66
C PHE A 34 4.78 -6.92 -8.40
N ARG A 35 4.33 -7.50 -7.28
CA ARG A 35 4.50 -8.92 -6.98
C ARG A 35 3.86 -9.82 -8.03
N LYS A 36 2.64 -9.47 -8.46
CA LYS A 36 1.92 -10.21 -9.51
C LYS A 36 2.63 -10.11 -10.85
N SER A 37 3.08 -8.92 -11.27
CA SER A 37 3.83 -8.76 -12.52
C SER A 37 5.19 -9.46 -12.48
N ALA A 38 5.88 -9.41 -11.34
CA ALA A 38 7.13 -10.15 -11.12
C ALA A 38 6.93 -11.67 -11.22
N GLN A 39 5.81 -12.20 -10.68
CA GLN A 39 5.45 -13.61 -10.83
C GLN A 39 5.20 -13.96 -12.30
N ALA A 40 4.39 -13.17 -13.00
CA ALA A 40 4.14 -13.38 -14.43
C ALA A 40 5.43 -13.35 -15.27
N LEU A 41 6.36 -12.46 -14.93
CA LEU A 41 7.66 -12.38 -15.60
C LEU A 41 8.50 -13.65 -15.39
N ARG A 42 8.52 -14.21 -14.17
CA ARG A 42 9.20 -15.49 -13.88
C ARG A 42 8.57 -16.65 -14.64
N ASP A 43 7.23 -16.70 -14.65
CA ASP A 43 6.51 -17.76 -15.33
C ASP A 43 6.72 -17.69 -16.85
N ALA A 44 6.77 -16.49 -17.43
CA ALA A 44 7.12 -16.27 -18.83
C ALA A 44 8.56 -16.70 -19.12
N ALA A 45 9.53 -16.29 -18.27
CA ALA A 45 10.92 -16.70 -18.44
C ALA A 45 11.11 -18.22 -18.37
N ARG A 46 10.38 -18.92 -17.48
CA ARG A 46 10.37 -20.38 -17.42
C ARG A 46 9.81 -21.00 -18.70
N GLN A 47 8.70 -20.47 -19.22
CA GLN A 47 8.15 -20.93 -20.51
C GLN A 47 9.15 -20.72 -21.65
N PHE A 48 9.91 -19.62 -21.66
CA PHE A 48 10.97 -19.40 -22.64
C PHE A 48 12.13 -20.40 -22.49
N GLU A 49 12.54 -20.73 -21.26
CA GLU A 49 13.55 -21.77 -21.02
C GLU A 49 13.08 -23.15 -21.53
N GLU A 50 11.81 -23.50 -21.31
CA GLU A 50 11.22 -24.77 -21.76
C GLU A 50 11.03 -24.83 -23.29
N ALA A 51 10.62 -23.73 -23.92
CA ALA A 51 10.40 -23.66 -25.36
C ALA A 51 11.71 -23.70 -26.17
N PHE A 52 12.82 -23.28 -25.58
CA PHE A 52 14.12 -23.20 -26.25
C PHE A 52 15.23 -23.90 -25.45
N PRO A 53 15.21 -25.25 -25.41
CA PRO A 53 16.22 -26.00 -24.69
C PRO A 53 17.62 -25.71 -25.26
N GLY A 54 18.51 -25.23 -24.40
CA GLY A 54 19.89 -24.85 -24.77
C GLY A 54 20.12 -23.35 -24.96
N MET A 55 19.08 -22.50 -24.92
CA MET A 55 19.25 -21.05 -24.90
C MET A 55 19.67 -20.58 -23.50
N SER A 56 20.74 -19.78 -23.42
CA SER A 56 21.20 -19.24 -22.14
C SER A 56 20.24 -18.15 -21.63
N ARG A 57 20.09 -18.04 -20.30
CA ARG A 57 19.31 -16.97 -19.64
C ARG A 57 19.69 -15.57 -20.10
N THR A 58 20.99 -15.36 -20.36
CA THR A 58 21.48 -14.07 -20.89
C THR A 58 20.96 -13.81 -22.29
N MET A 59 20.97 -14.81 -23.19
CA MET A 59 20.37 -14.64 -24.51
C MET A 59 18.85 -14.39 -24.46
N ILE A 60 18.14 -15.05 -23.54
CA ILE A 60 16.70 -14.80 -23.34
C ILE A 60 16.49 -13.35 -22.89
N ALA A 61 17.26 -12.89 -21.90
CA ALA A 61 17.19 -11.51 -21.42
C ALA A 61 17.51 -10.49 -22.53
N ASP A 62 18.56 -10.73 -23.31
CA ASP A 62 18.97 -9.84 -24.40
C ASP A 62 17.89 -9.77 -25.50
N LYS A 63 17.29 -10.91 -25.87
CA LYS A 63 16.21 -10.98 -26.87
C LYS A 63 14.93 -10.30 -26.39
N LEU A 64 14.63 -10.39 -25.10
CA LEU A 64 13.48 -9.75 -24.48
C LEU A 64 13.77 -8.29 -24.10
N ALA A 65 14.97 -7.77 -24.40
CA ALA A 65 15.43 -6.44 -24.01
C ALA A 65 15.24 -6.15 -22.51
N MET A 66 15.43 -7.17 -21.68
CA MET A 66 15.22 -7.06 -20.25
C MET A 66 16.27 -6.18 -19.60
N THR A 67 15.83 -5.34 -18.68
CA THR A 67 16.71 -4.59 -17.80
C THR A 67 17.43 -5.53 -16.82
N GLY A 68 18.53 -5.06 -16.22
CA GLY A 68 19.26 -5.83 -15.20
C GLY A 68 18.36 -6.26 -14.03
N THR A 69 17.45 -5.39 -13.61
CA THR A 69 16.48 -5.68 -12.55
C THR A 69 15.46 -6.74 -12.97
N GLU A 70 14.89 -6.63 -14.17
CA GLU A 70 13.96 -7.63 -14.69
C GLU A 70 14.63 -8.98 -14.86
N LYS A 71 15.88 -9.01 -15.35
CA LYS A 71 16.67 -10.25 -15.44
C LYS A 71 16.82 -10.90 -14.07
N ASN A 72 17.18 -10.14 -13.04
CA ASN A 72 17.31 -10.65 -11.68
C ASN A 72 15.98 -11.21 -11.15
N ILE A 73 14.85 -10.54 -11.42
CA ILE A 73 13.53 -10.97 -10.97
C ILE A 73 13.04 -12.21 -11.74
N ALA A 74 13.21 -12.25 -13.06
CA ALA A 74 12.68 -13.29 -13.93
C ALA A 74 13.36 -14.64 -13.73
N PHE A 75 14.67 -14.63 -13.45
CA PHE A 75 15.46 -15.83 -13.22
C PHE A 75 15.72 -16.11 -11.73
N ASP A 76 15.04 -15.40 -10.83
CA ASP A 76 14.98 -15.72 -9.42
C ASP A 76 14.13 -16.98 -9.21
N ALA A 77 14.81 -18.13 -9.14
CA ALA A 77 14.16 -19.42 -8.99
C ALA A 77 13.30 -19.53 -7.72
N LYS A 78 13.63 -18.76 -6.68
CA LYS A 78 12.93 -18.81 -5.38
C LYS A 78 11.89 -17.70 -5.24
N GLY A 79 11.97 -16.64 -6.04
CA GLY A 79 11.10 -15.47 -5.94
C GLY A 79 11.33 -14.64 -4.67
N GLU A 80 12.47 -14.80 -4.00
CA GLU A 80 12.81 -14.13 -2.73
C GLU A 80 12.95 -12.61 -2.89
N LEU A 81 13.39 -12.12 -4.06
CA LEU A 81 13.64 -10.69 -4.29
C LEU A 81 12.39 -9.81 -4.19
N VAL A 82 11.23 -10.38 -4.50
CA VAL A 82 9.95 -9.65 -4.55
C VAL A 82 8.93 -10.26 -3.57
N ALA A 83 9.34 -11.21 -2.74
CA ALA A 83 8.44 -11.84 -1.77
C ALA A 83 7.79 -10.80 -0.85
N ALA A 84 6.54 -11.05 -0.46
CA ALA A 84 5.94 -10.28 0.62
C ALA A 84 6.80 -10.48 1.88
N PRO A 85 7.09 -9.42 2.65
CA PRO A 85 7.79 -9.59 3.92
C PRO A 85 6.99 -10.59 4.75
N GLY A 86 7.65 -11.68 5.16
CA GLY A 86 7.03 -12.73 5.93
C GLY A 86 6.35 -12.10 7.14
N GLY A 87 5.02 -12.17 7.18
CA GLY A 87 4.27 -11.66 8.30
C GLY A 87 4.88 -12.22 9.58
N ARG A 88 5.11 -11.36 10.58
CA ARG A 88 5.26 -11.83 11.95
C ARG A 88 4.13 -12.84 12.16
N LYS A 89 4.48 -14.11 12.35
CA LYS A 89 3.53 -15.08 12.89
C LYS A 89 3.04 -14.44 14.19
N THR A 90 1.84 -13.88 14.19
CA THR A 90 1.11 -13.71 15.43
C THR A 90 1.09 -15.09 16.07
N PRO A 91 1.62 -15.28 17.29
CA PRO A 91 1.37 -16.54 17.98
C PRO A 91 -0.15 -16.78 17.98
N PRO A 92 -0.61 -18.04 17.84
CA PRO A 92 -2.03 -18.33 17.87
C PRO A 92 -2.62 -17.69 19.12
N SER A 93 -3.65 -16.85 18.96
CA SER A 93 -4.43 -16.35 20.08
C SER A 93 -4.89 -17.54 20.91
N GLU A 94 -4.37 -17.66 22.13
CA GLU A 94 -4.96 -18.56 23.12
C GLU A 94 -6.44 -18.18 23.28
N PRO A 95 -7.36 -19.16 23.41
CA PRO A 95 -8.77 -18.85 23.54
C PRO A 95 -9.00 -18.09 24.85
N GLU A 96 -9.57 -16.89 24.75
CA GLU A 96 -10.09 -16.15 25.90
C GLU A 96 -11.12 -17.02 26.62
N THR A 97 -10.75 -17.49 27.81
CA THR A 97 -11.69 -18.11 28.74
C THR A 97 -12.68 -17.03 29.17
N VAL A 98 -13.93 -17.18 28.74
CA VAL A 98 -15.09 -16.42 29.20
C VAL A 98 -15.15 -16.48 30.73
N ALA A 99 -14.80 -15.38 31.38
CA ALA A 99 -15.18 -15.12 32.76
C ALA A 99 -16.41 -14.23 32.72
N GLU A 100 -17.57 -14.89 32.80
CA GLU A 100 -18.86 -14.29 33.08
C GLU A 100 -18.78 -13.50 34.39
N SER A 101 -19.01 -12.20 34.31
CA SER A 101 -19.43 -11.38 35.45
C SER A 101 -20.17 -10.16 34.93
N ASP A 102 -21.49 -10.32 34.86
CA ASP A 102 -22.45 -9.21 34.91
C ASP A 102 -22.53 -8.74 36.38
N PRO A 103 -22.53 -7.42 36.62
CA PRO A 103 -23.76 -6.89 37.20
C PRO A 103 -24.23 -5.56 36.60
N GLU A 104 -25.53 -5.53 36.34
CA GLU A 104 -26.39 -4.39 36.03
C GLU A 104 -25.93 -3.05 36.64
N THR A 105 -25.88 -2.01 35.80
CA THR A 105 -26.21 -0.65 36.24
C THR A 105 -26.89 0.14 35.12
N THR A 106 -28.22 0.25 35.27
CA THR A 106 -29.01 1.47 35.13
C THR A 106 -28.55 2.54 34.12
N GLY A 107 -29.27 2.58 32.99
CA GLY A 107 -30.02 3.75 32.54
C GLY A 107 -29.24 4.98 32.07
N SER A 108 -29.26 5.24 30.76
CA SER A 108 -29.80 6.49 30.22
C SER A 108 -29.94 6.42 28.70
N ASP A 109 -31.20 6.44 28.30
CA ASP A 109 -31.74 6.79 26.99
C ASP A 109 -31.35 8.24 26.62
N ILE A 110 -30.66 8.44 25.49
CA ILE A 110 -30.77 9.69 24.72
C ILE A 110 -30.67 9.35 23.23
N GLN A 111 -31.84 9.36 22.60
CA GLN A 111 -32.06 9.50 21.17
C GLN A 111 -31.63 10.92 20.72
N ALA A 112 -30.76 11.00 19.72
CA ALA A 112 -30.53 12.20 18.94
C ALA A 112 -30.50 11.83 17.47
N THR A 113 -31.69 11.85 16.85
CA THR A 113 -31.85 12.09 15.42
C THR A 113 -31.47 13.54 15.17
N ASP A 114 -30.50 13.79 14.29
CA ASP A 114 -30.47 15.08 13.59
C ASP A 114 -29.94 14.92 12.17
N ASP A 115 -30.58 15.69 11.32
CA ASP A 115 -30.74 15.57 9.88
C ASP A 115 -29.45 15.91 9.09
N GLU A 116 -29.34 15.31 7.92
CA GLU A 116 -28.33 15.66 6.91
C GLU A 116 -28.63 17.06 6.33
N PRO A 117 -27.60 17.86 6.00
CA PRO A 117 -27.73 18.64 4.78
C PRO A 117 -26.55 18.41 3.83
N ALA A 118 -26.89 17.97 2.62
CA ALA A 118 -26.01 17.85 1.47
C ALA A 118 -25.36 19.19 1.07
N PRO A 119 -24.09 19.22 0.63
CA PRO A 119 -23.57 20.35 -0.12
C PRO A 119 -23.83 20.16 -1.63
N GLN A 120 -24.64 21.05 -2.20
CA GLN A 120 -24.76 21.25 -3.64
C GLN A 120 -23.85 22.40 -4.11
N ASP A 121 -23.01 22.04 -5.07
CA ASP A 121 -22.77 22.74 -6.34
C ASP A 121 -21.45 23.50 -6.64
N ALA A 122 -20.97 23.13 -7.84
CA ALA A 122 -19.95 23.58 -8.78
C ALA A 122 -18.95 24.72 -8.51
N ALA A 123 -17.66 24.44 -8.82
CA ALA A 123 -16.84 25.23 -9.77
C ALA A 123 -15.54 24.51 -10.19
N GLY A 124 -15.40 24.23 -11.50
CA GLY A 124 -14.18 24.33 -12.35
C GLY A 124 -12.89 23.52 -12.05
N PRO A 125 -12.21 22.98 -13.09
CA PRO A 125 -10.89 22.36 -12.95
C PRO A 125 -9.76 23.40 -12.98
N ASP A 126 -9.06 23.62 -11.87
CA ASP A 126 -7.76 24.29 -11.89
C ASP A 126 -6.68 23.29 -12.31
N THR A 127 -6.30 23.36 -13.59
CA THR A 127 -5.06 22.76 -14.08
C THR A 127 -3.88 23.61 -13.59
N SER A 128 -3.33 23.29 -12.44
CA SER A 128 -2.02 23.82 -12.02
C SER A 128 -1.03 22.67 -11.84
N ASP A 129 -0.31 22.42 -12.93
CA ASP A 129 1.02 21.84 -12.97
C ASP A 129 2.00 22.63 -12.08
N ALA A 130 3.10 21.98 -11.72
CA ALA A 130 4.29 22.49 -11.04
C ALA A 130 4.33 22.46 -9.49
N GLY A 131 4.04 21.29 -8.92
CA GLY A 131 4.53 20.90 -7.60
C GLY A 131 5.64 19.85 -7.69
N ARG A 132 6.72 20.11 -8.45
CA ARG A 132 7.83 19.16 -8.58
C ARG A 132 8.51 18.99 -7.21
N PRO A 133 8.62 17.76 -6.67
CA PRO A 133 9.11 17.56 -5.32
C PRO A 133 10.62 17.87 -5.23
N ALA A 134 11.04 18.46 -4.11
CA ALA A 134 12.37 19.04 -3.89
C ALA A 134 13.57 18.09 -4.10
N TRP A 135 13.35 16.76 -4.10
CA TRP A 135 14.41 15.78 -4.34
C TRP A 135 14.81 15.62 -5.81
N ALA A 136 14.06 16.21 -6.74
CA ALA A 136 14.27 16.02 -8.16
C ALA A 136 15.29 17.02 -8.77
N SER A 137 15.92 17.88 -7.95
CA SER A 137 16.97 18.81 -8.39
C SER A 137 18.31 18.48 -7.73
N GLY A 138 19.00 17.49 -8.29
CA GLY A 138 20.40 17.21 -8.00
C GLY A 138 21.11 16.94 -9.32
N SER A 139 21.85 17.94 -9.81
CA SER A 139 22.70 17.84 -10.99
C SER A 139 23.93 16.98 -10.70
N TYR A 140 24.34 16.21 -11.71
CA TYR A 140 25.61 15.48 -11.81
C TYR A 140 26.82 16.40 -11.69
#